data_AF-A0A0K0Y4C6-F1
#
_entry.id   AF-A0A0K0Y4C6-F1
#
_cell.length_a   1.000
_cell.length_b   1.000
_cell.length_c   1.000
_cell.angle_alpha   90.00
_cell.angle_beta   90.00
_cell.angle_gamma   90.00
#
_symmetry.space_group_name_H-M   'P 1'
#
loop_
_entity.id
_entity.type
_entity.pdbx_description
1 polymer ?
#
loop_
_entity_poly.entity_id
_entity_poly.type
_entity_poly.pdbx_seq_one_letter_code
_entity_poly.pdbx_strand_id
1 'polypeptide(L)'
;MENVWKPYGKRIAHAGILAALLGVTSPVYAADLEDARDLMEAGEFEAARAQFEVLARSGNADAEELIGVMYALGLGVEQDDERAFEWYLRSSMKGHPGAQSGIGWYYELGRGIEAPDLVRAYLWYALSAIGGDVDAPDSLEELTPRMTAEQIARAQVLVDDYKVWMYPFR
;
A
#
# COMPACT_ATOMS: atom_id res chain seq x y z
N MET A 1 -24.84 85.41 -14.59
CA MET A 1 -25.15 84.32 -15.54
C MET A 1 -24.55 83.05 -14.97
N GLU A 2 -25.34 82.34 -14.16
CA GLU A 2 -24.96 81.10 -13.48
C GLU A 2 -25.09 79.92 -14.46
N ASN A 3 -23.98 79.20 -14.68
CA ASN A 3 -23.96 77.98 -15.47
C ASN A 3 -24.14 76.78 -14.54
N VAL A 4 -25.37 76.26 -14.47
CA VAL A 4 -25.71 75.03 -13.76
C VAL A 4 -25.70 73.85 -14.74
N TRP A 5 -24.85 72.90 -14.39
CA TRP A 5 -24.65 71.55 -14.91
C TRP A 5 -25.97 70.78 -15.19
N LYS A 6 -26.03 70.01 -16.29
CA LYS A 6 -27.02 68.93 -16.50
C LYS A 6 -26.32 67.57 -16.53
N PRO A 7 -26.78 66.52 -15.80
CA PRO A 7 -26.16 65.21 -15.84
C PRO A 7 -26.87 64.22 -16.79
N TYR A 8 -26.03 63.45 -17.49
CA TYR A 8 -26.07 62.01 -17.79
C TYR A 8 -27.32 61.28 -18.36
N GLY A 9 -27.05 60.53 -19.44
CA GLY A 9 -27.78 59.34 -19.93
C GLY A 9 -27.45 59.11 -21.42
N LYS A 10 -27.06 57.95 -21.95
CA LYS A 10 -27.00 56.55 -21.52
C LYS A 10 -25.80 55.89 -22.27
N ARG A 11 -24.97 55.10 -21.59
CA ARG A 11 -23.97 54.25 -22.24
C ARG A 11 -24.57 52.86 -22.50
N ILE A 12 -24.68 52.56 -23.79
CA ILE A 12 -24.68 51.28 -24.50
C ILE A 12 -24.52 50.03 -23.60
N ALA A 13 -25.56 49.18 -23.58
CA ALA A 13 -25.47 47.84 -23.01
C ALA A 13 -24.72 46.93 -23.99
N HIS A 14 -23.51 46.53 -23.64
CA HIS A 14 -22.85 45.39 -24.28
C HIS A 14 -23.31 44.12 -23.56
N ALA A 15 -24.09 43.30 -24.27
CA ALA A 15 -24.45 41.96 -23.83
C ALA A 15 -23.19 41.09 -23.78
N GLY A 16 -22.61 40.94 -22.59
CA GLY A 16 -21.60 39.93 -22.32
C GLY A 16 -22.28 38.59 -22.13
N ILE A 17 -22.15 37.70 -23.12
CA ILE A 17 -22.47 36.29 -22.94
C ILE A 17 -21.35 35.70 -22.08
N LEU A 18 -21.62 35.48 -20.79
CA LEU A 18 -20.78 34.60 -19.96
C LEU A 18 -21.04 33.16 -20.42
N ALA A 19 -20.09 32.59 -21.14
CA ALA A 19 -20.04 31.15 -21.36
C ALA A 19 -19.73 30.47 -20.02
N ALA A 20 -20.75 29.91 -19.38
CA ALA A 20 -20.57 29.04 -18.22
C ALA A 20 -19.93 27.73 -18.71
N LEU A 21 -18.62 27.60 -18.49
CA LEU A 21 -17.94 26.31 -18.50
C LEU A 21 -18.47 25.53 -17.30
N LEU A 22 -19.48 24.68 -17.51
CA LEU A 22 -19.78 23.59 -16.60
C LEU A 22 -18.59 22.64 -16.66
N GLY A 23 -17.62 22.87 -15.77
CA GLY A 23 -16.63 21.86 -15.44
C GLY A 23 -17.42 20.64 -14.99
N VAL A 24 -17.34 19.55 -15.75
CA VAL A 24 -17.67 18.24 -15.22
C VAL A 24 -16.62 17.99 -14.16
N THR A 25 -16.89 18.43 -12.93
CA THR A 25 -16.14 17.97 -11.77
C THR A 25 -16.55 16.53 -11.63
N SER A 26 -15.80 15.62 -12.27
CA SER A 26 -15.76 14.25 -11.77
C SER A 26 -15.50 14.41 -10.26
N PRO A 27 -16.40 13.96 -9.39
CA PRO A 27 -16.12 14.01 -7.97
C PRO A 27 -14.76 13.34 -7.79
N VAL A 28 -13.81 14.10 -7.26
CA VAL A 28 -12.61 13.50 -6.69
C VAL A 28 -13.13 12.72 -5.49
N TYR A 29 -13.63 11.51 -5.73
CA TYR A 29 -13.81 10.56 -4.66
C TYR A 29 -12.41 10.36 -4.09
N ALA A 30 -12.23 10.71 -2.82
CA ALA A 30 -11.02 10.34 -2.12
C ALA A 30 -10.86 8.83 -2.30
N ALA A 31 -9.66 8.38 -2.66
CA ALA A 31 -9.43 6.95 -2.85
C ALA A 31 -9.88 6.19 -1.60
N ASP A 32 -10.63 5.13 -1.80
CA ASP A 32 -11.16 4.27 -0.75
C ASP A 32 -10.61 2.86 -0.93
N LEU A 33 -10.22 2.22 0.17
CA LEU A 33 -9.55 0.93 0.11
C LEU A 33 -10.51 -0.18 -0.33
N GLU A 34 -11.77 -0.13 0.09
CA GLU A 34 -12.75 -1.15 -0.27
C GLU A 34 -13.18 -0.98 -1.73
N ASP A 35 -13.41 0.26 -2.19
CA ASP A 35 -13.68 0.51 -3.61
C ASP A 35 -12.51 0.02 -4.50
N ALA A 36 -11.27 0.21 -4.05
CA ALA A 36 -10.09 -0.27 -4.77
C ALA A 36 -9.98 -1.80 -4.79
N ARG A 37 -10.37 -2.48 -3.70
CA ARG A 37 -10.46 -3.94 -3.65
C ARG A 37 -11.55 -4.48 -4.55
N ASP A 38 -12.74 -3.86 -4.55
CA ASP A 38 -13.85 -4.23 -5.43
C ASP A 38 -13.43 -4.12 -6.90
N LEU A 39 -12.69 -3.07 -7.28
CA LEU A 39 -12.12 -2.93 -8.62
C LEU A 39 -11.11 -4.05 -8.94
N MET A 40 -10.26 -4.42 -7.98
CA MET A 40 -9.29 -5.50 -8.15
C MET A 40 -10.00 -6.86 -8.32
N GLU A 41 -11.03 -7.14 -7.52
CA GLU A 41 -11.86 -8.35 -7.63
C GLU A 41 -12.63 -8.41 -8.96
N ALA A 42 -13.08 -7.26 -9.46
CA ALA A 42 -13.70 -7.13 -10.78
C ALA A 42 -12.71 -7.28 -11.95
N GLY A 43 -11.40 -7.37 -11.69
CA GLY A 43 -10.35 -7.42 -12.71
C GLY A 43 -10.02 -6.07 -13.34
N GLU A 44 -10.53 -4.98 -12.79
CA GLU A 44 -10.23 -3.60 -13.21
C GLU A 44 -8.89 -3.12 -12.60
N PHE A 45 -7.83 -3.89 -12.86
CA PHE A 45 -6.54 -3.75 -12.17
C PHE A 45 -5.90 -2.37 -12.30
N GLU A 46 -5.97 -1.73 -13.47
CA GLU A 46 -5.41 -0.38 -13.66
C GLU A 46 -6.11 0.65 -12.77
N ALA A 47 -7.45 0.56 -12.65
CA ALA A 47 -8.23 1.45 -11.80
C ALA A 47 -7.96 1.18 -10.31
N ALA A 48 -7.93 -0.10 -9.92
CA ALA A 48 -7.58 -0.53 -8.56
C ALA A 48 -6.19 0.00 -8.16
N ARG A 49 -5.18 -0.22 -9.02
CA ARG A 49 -3.81 0.23 -8.78
C ARG A 49 -3.73 1.75 -8.63
N ALA A 50 -4.43 2.50 -9.48
CA ALA A 50 -4.45 3.96 -9.37
C ALA A 50 -4.95 4.44 -7.99
N GLN A 51 -5.97 3.76 -7.44
CA GLN A 51 -6.46 4.04 -6.08
C GLN A 51 -5.47 3.59 -5.00
N PHE A 52 -4.93 2.37 -5.10
CA PHE A 52 -3.92 1.89 -4.15
C PHE A 52 -2.70 2.81 -4.10
N GLU A 53 -2.23 3.33 -5.23
CA GLU A 53 -1.10 4.27 -5.26
C GLU A 53 -1.41 5.59 -4.52
N VAL A 54 -2.66 6.07 -4.55
CA VAL A 54 -3.08 7.24 -3.75
C VAL A 54 -3.06 6.92 -2.26
N LEU A 55 -3.60 5.76 -1.87
CA LEU A 55 -3.65 5.29 -0.49
C LEU A 55 -2.25 5.03 0.08
N ALA A 56 -1.40 4.37 -0.70
CA ALA A 56 -0.01 4.07 -0.35
C ALA A 56 0.82 5.35 -0.16
N ARG A 57 0.61 6.39 -1.00
CA ARG A 57 1.23 7.72 -0.80
C ARG A 57 0.85 8.36 0.54
N SER A 58 -0.31 8.02 1.08
CA SER A 58 -0.77 8.45 2.41
C SER A 58 -0.30 7.52 3.53
N GLY A 59 0.49 6.49 3.21
CA GLY A 59 1.05 5.55 4.16
C GLY A 59 0.16 4.38 4.53
N ASN A 60 -0.96 4.15 3.83
CA ASN A 60 -1.83 3.00 4.08
C ASN A 60 -1.09 1.67 3.79
N ALA A 61 -0.96 0.80 4.80
CA ALA A 61 -0.19 -0.43 4.70
C ALA A 61 -0.93 -1.53 3.92
N ASP A 62 -2.26 -1.60 4.00
CA ASP A 62 -3.06 -2.55 3.22
C ASP A 62 -2.92 -2.28 1.72
N ALA A 63 -2.94 -1.01 1.30
CA ALA A 63 -2.74 -0.63 -0.10
C ALA A 63 -1.33 -0.97 -0.59
N GLU A 64 -0.30 -0.79 0.24
CA GLU A 64 1.07 -1.20 -0.08
C GLU A 64 1.20 -2.72 -0.23
N GLU A 65 0.53 -3.49 0.63
CA GLU A 65 0.46 -4.95 0.55
C GLU A 65 -0.20 -5.39 -0.76
N LEU A 66 -1.35 -4.80 -1.11
CA LEU A 66 -2.09 -5.14 -2.33
C LEU A 66 -1.30 -4.78 -3.60
N ILE A 67 -0.55 -3.67 -3.62
CA ILE A 67 0.37 -3.39 -4.73
C ILE A 67 1.46 -4.46 -4.82
N GLY A 68 1.97 -4.95 -3.68
CA GLY A 68 2.87 -6.10 -3.62
C GLY A 68 2.26 -7.35 -4.27
N VAL A 69 1.01 -7.67 -3.94
CA VAL A 69 0.25 -8.79 -4.55
C VAL A 69 0.15 -8.62 -6.06
N MET A 70 -0.16 -7.41 -6.53
CA MET A 70 -0.28 -7.13 -7.97
C MET A 70 1.01 -7.43 -8.72
N TYR A 71 2.17 -7.04 -8.19
CA TYR A 71 3.46 -7.38 -8.78
C TYR A 71 3.81 -8.87 -8.65
N ALA A 72 3.50 -9.51 -7.51
CA ALA A 72 3.81 -10.92 -7.28
C ALA A 72 3.05 -11.85 -8.24
N LEU A 73 1.84 -11.46 -8.64
CA LEU A 73 0.92 -12.23 -9.47
C LEU A 73 0.75 -11.70 -10.90
N GLY A 74 1.34 -10.55 -11.23
CA GLY A 74 1.18 -9.91 -12.55
C GLY A 74 -0.24 -9.40 -12.83
N LEU A 75 -0.93 -8.87 -11.81
CA LEU A 75 -2.30 -8.37 -11.92
C LEU A 75 -2.29 -6.93 -12.45
N GLY A 76 -2.61 -6.76 -13.74
CA GLY A 76 -2.57 -5.46 -14.40
C GLY A 76 -1.17 -4.86 -14.53
N VAL A 77 -0.13 -5.62 -14.20
CA VAL A 77 1.29 -5.24 -14.30
C VAL A 77 2.10 -6.46 -14.74
N GLU A 78 3.31 -6.24 -15.26
CA GLU A 78 4.25 -7.34 -15.45
C GLU A 78 4.63 -7.93 -14.08
N GLN A 79 4.68 -9.26 -13.98
CA GLN A 79 5.09 -9.95 -12.76
C GLN A 79 6.54 -9.60 -12.44
N ASP A 80 6.79 -9.09 -11.23
CA ASP A 80 8.09 -8.59 -10.81
C ASP A 80 8.28 -8.86 -9.31
N ASP A 81 9.09 -9.87 -9.01
CA ASP A 81 9.31 -10.32 -7.64
C ASP A 81 10.14 -9.33 -6.81
N GLU A 82 11.07 -8.62 -7.43
CA GLU A 82 11.88 -7.61 -6.74
C GLU A 82 10.98 -6.45 -6.31
N ARG A 83 10.09 -5.99 -7.19
CA ARG A 83 9.11 -4.94 -6.83
C ARG A 83 8.09 -5.43 -5.81
N ALA A 84 7.59 -6.66 -5.95
CA ALA A 84 6.68 -7.23 -4.97
C ALA A 84 7.32 -7.26 -3.57
N PHE A 85 8.56 -7.73 -3.48
CA PHE A 85 9.34 -7.72 -2.25
C PHE A 85 9.49 -6.30 -1.68
N GLU A 86 9.82 -5.31 -2.49
CA GLU A 86 9.93 -3.93 -2.03
C GLU A 86 8.62 -3.38 -1.45
N TRP A 87 7.48 -3.66 -2.08
CA TRP A 87 6.17 -3.21 -1.61
C TRP A 87 5.72 -3.91 -0.34
N TYR A 88 5.90 -5.24 -0.27
CA TYR A 88 5.66 -5.99 0.95
C TYR A 88 6.55 -5.49 2.09
N LEU A 89 7.81 -5.12 1.83
CA LEU A 89 8.72 -4.64 2.85
C LEU A 89 8.27 -3.30 3.42
N ARG A 90 7.73 -2.41 2.58
CA ARG A 90 7.16 -1.12 3.04
C ARG A 90 5.96 -1.35 3.97
N SER A 91 5.05 -2.23 3.57
CA SER A 91 3.86 -2.56 4.37
C SER A 91 4.23 -3.29 5.66
N SER A 92 5.15 -4.26 5.59
CA SER A 92 5.57 -5.08 6.73
C SER A 92 6.26 -4.26 7.83
N MET A 93 7.02 -3.23 7.43
CA MET A 93 7.66 -2.28 8.35
C MET A 93 6.67 -1.40 9.11
N LYS A 94 5.40 -1.35 8.69
CA LYS A 94 4.30 -0.68 9.41
C LYS A 94 3.51 -1.64 10.29
N GLY A 95 3.95 -2.89 10.41
CA GLY A 95 3.32 -3.90 11.25
C GLY A 95 2.16 -4.64 10.59
N HIS A 96 1.97 -4.53 9.27
CA HIS A 96 0.92 -5.26 8.56
C HIS A 96 1.24 -6.76 8.53
N PRO A 97 0.43 -7.63 9.17
CA PRO A 97 0.77 -9.04 9.33
C PRO A 97 0.86 -9.81 8.00
N GLY A 98 -0.13 -9.66 7.10
CA GLY A 98 -0.10 -10.34 5.79
C GLY A 98 1.17 -10.04 4.97
N ALA A 99 1.57 -8.76 4.86
CA ALA A 99 2.83 -8.37 4.25
C ALA A 99 4.08 -8.93 4.97
N GLN A 100 4.07 -9.07 6.30
CA GLN A 100 5.15 -9.74 7.02
C GLN A 100 5.23 -11.23 6.65
N SER A 101 4.11 -11.94 6.55
CA SER A 101 4.08 -13.31 6.00
C SER A 101 4.57 -13.36 4.56
N GLY A 102 4.19 -12.40 3.72
CA GLY A 102 4.70 -12.24 2.37
C GLY A 102 6.22 -12.14 2.33
N ILE A 103 6.81 -11.23 3.13
CA ILE A 103 8.27 -11.13 3.24
C ILE A 103 8.92 -12.41 3.77
N GLY A 104 8.29 -13.07 4.76
CA GLY A 104 8.74 -14.37 5.26
C GLY A 104 8.88 -15.39 4.13
N TRP A 105 7.88 -15.46 3.26
CA TRP A 105 7.83 -16.37 2.11
C TRP A 105 8.88 -16.05 1.05
N TYR A 106 9.08 -14.76 0.74
CA TYR A 106 10.15 -14.35 -0.18
C TYR A 106 11.54 -14.73 0.34
N TYR A 107 11.81 -14.55 1.63
CA TYR A 107 13.06 -15.02 2.25
C TYR A 107 13.17 -16.54 2.28
N GLU A 108 12.08 -17.25 2.51
CA GLU A 108 12.09 -18.71 2.55
C GLU A 108 12.46 -19.31 1.19
N LEU A 109 11.91 -18.77 0.11
CA LEU A 109 12.12 -19.27 -1.25
C LEU A 109 13.31 -18.63 -1.96
N GLY A 110 13.83 -17.50 -1.45
CA GLY A 110 14.84 -16.70 -2.15
C GLY A 110 14.32 -16.08 -3.44
N ARG A 111 13.02 -15.76 -3.50
CA ARG A 111 12.38 -15.12 -4.65
C ARG A 111 12.54 -13.61 -4.54
N GLY A 112 12.80 -12.91 -5.66
CA GLY A 112 13.00 -11.45 -5.65
C GLY A 112 14.18 -10.93 -4.81
N ILE A 113 15.05 -11.84 -4.35
CA ILE A 113 16.26 -11.56 -3.56
C ILE A 113 17.40 -12.50 -4.00
N GLU A 114 18.63 -12.27 -3.52
CA GLU A 114 19.83 -13.00 -3.99
C GLU A 114 19.82 -14.51 -3.65
N ALA A 115 19.33 -14.89 -2.48
CA ALA A 115 19.27 -16.27 -2.03
C ALA A 115 18.26 -16.45 -0.86
N PRO A 116 17.78 -17.69 -0.61
CA PRO A 116 16.99 -18.00 0.57
C PRO A 116 17.71 -17.67 1.89
N ASP A 117 16.96 -17.19 2.88
CA ASP A 117 17.44 -16.88 4.23
C ASP A 117 16.39 -17.30 5.27
N LEU A 118 16.51 -18.54 5.77
CA LEU A 118 15.54 -19.10 6.71
C LEU A 118 15.51 -18.35 8.07
N VAL A 119 16.61 -17.68 8.44
CA VAL A 119 16.66 -16.89 9.69
C VAL A 119 15.76 -15.66 9.54
N ARG A 120 15.83 -14.97 8.40
CA ARG A 120 14.93 -13.85 8.11
C ARG A 120 13.50 -14.31 7.84
N ALA A 121 13.31 -15.45 7.18
CA ALA A 121 11.97 -16.01 6.99
C ALA A 121 11.27 -16.23 8.35
N TYR A 122 11.95 -16.90 9.28
CA TYR A 122 11.44 -17.13 10.64
C TYR A 122 11.12 -15.81 11.35
N LEU A 123 12.03 -14.83 11.30
CA LEU A 123 11.81 -13.49 11.88
C LEU A 123 10.48 -12.90 11.43
N TRP A 124 10.25 -12.86 10.12
CA TRP A 124 9.07 -12.20 9.55
C TRP A 124 7.78 -12.97 9.80
N TYR A 125 7.80 -14.31 9.73
CA TYR A 125 6.64 -15.11 10.14
C TYR A 125 6.32 -14.97 11.63
N ALA A 126 7.33 -14.91 12.50
CA ALA A 126 7.11 -14.70 13.93
C ALA A 126 6.52 -13.31 14.23
N LEU A 127 7.02 -12.26 13.57
CA LEU A 127 6.43 -10.92 13.68
C LEU A 127 4.99 -10.90 13.15
N SER A 128 4.72 -11.61 12.06
CA SER A 128 3.38 -11.74 11.49
C SER A 128 2.39 -12.42 12.47
N ALA A 129 2.81 -13.53 13.08
CA ALA A 129 2.02 -14.22 14.10
C ALA A 129 1.77 -13.32 15.32
N ILE A 130 2.78 -12.56 15.79
CA ILE A 130 2.61 -11.57 16.85
C ILE A 130 1.65 -10.46 16.41
N GLY A 131 1.69 -10.06 15.14
CA GLY A 131 0.81 -9.10 14.48
C GLY A 131 -0.64 -9.57 14.33
N GLY A 132 -0.88 -10.88 14.40
CA GLY A 132 -2.20 -11.50 14.40
C GLY A 132 -2.59 -12.16 13.09
N ASP A 133 -1.63 -12.44 12.20
CA ASP A 133 -1.87 -13.35 11.09
C ASP A 133 -2.08 -14.77 11.63
N VAL A 134 -3.21 -15.37 11.28
CA VAL A 134 -3.62 -16.70 11.76
C VAL A 134 -2.92 -17.84 11.05
N ASP A 135 -2.37 -17.60 9.86
CA ASP A 135 -1.69 -18.60 9.04
C ASP A 135 -0.16 -18.60 9.26
N ALA A 136 0.37 -17.52 9.82
CA ALA A 136 1.80 -17.39 10.13
C ALA A 136 2.35 -18.48 11.09
N PRO A 137 1.60 -18.96 12.12
CA PRO A 137 2.05 -20.09 12.93
C PRO A 137 2.29 -21.37 12.13
N ASP A 138 1.44 -21.68 11.14
CA ASP A 138 1.60 -22.86 10.28
C ASP A 138 2.88 -22.73 9.44
N SER A 139 3.15 -21.52 8.92
CA SER A 139 4.40 -21.23 8.20
C SER A 139 5.64 -21.44 9.07
N LEU A 140 5.59 -21.07 10.37
CA LEU A 140 6.68 -21.35 11.31
C LEU A 140 6.84 -22.84 11.59
N GLU A 141 5.74 -23.57 11.73
CA GLU A 141 5.76 -25.02 11.95
C GLU A 141 6.40 -25.75 10.76
N GLU A 142 6.07 -25.34 9.53
CA GLU A 142 6.66 -25.90 8.31
C GLU A 142 8.15 -25.53 8.13
N LEU A 143 8.52 -24.31 8.50
CA LEU A 143 9.89 -23.80 8.36
C LEU A 143 10.86 -24.40 9.38
N THR A 144 10.43 -24.55 10.64
CA THR A 144 11.31 -24.91 11.77
C THR A 144 12.10 -26.22 11.55
N PRO A 145 11.52 -27.31 11.02
CA PRO A 145 12.25 -28.55 10.73
C PRO A 145 13.40 -28.42 9.72
N ARG A 146 13.41 -27.34 8.92
CA ARG A 146 14.46 -27.06 7.92
C ARG A 146 15.59 -26.21 8.48
N MET A 147 15.47 -25.75 9.73
CA MET A 147 16.44 -24.88 10.38
C MET A 147 17.31 -25.66 11.37
N THR A 148 18.58 -25.24 11.49
CA THR A 148 19.46 -25.70 12.57
C THR A 148 19.13 -24.99 13.89
N ALA A 149 19.53 -25.57 15.02
CA ALA A 149 19.38 -24.93 16.33
C ALA A 149 20.03 -23.53 16.39
N GLU A 150 21.18 -23.36 15.72
CA GLU A 150 21.87 -22.07 15.63
C GLU A 150 21.06 -21.04 14.81
N GLN A 151 20.45 -21.46 13.72
CA GLN A 151 19.58 -20.58 12.93
C GLN A 151 18.35 -20.14 13.72
N ILE A 152 17.73 -21.07 14.46
CA ILE A 152 16.58 -20.77 15.32
C ILE A 152 16.98 -19.78 16.42
N ALA A 153 18.11 -20.00 17.09
CA ALA A 153 18.61 -19.10 18.13
C ALA A 153 18.87 -17.69 17.59
N ARG A 154 19.49 -17.58 16.40
CA ARG A 154 19.70 -16.29 15.72
C ARG A 154 18.39 -15.62 15.33
N ALA A 155 17.41 -16.38 14.85
CA ALA A 155 16.11 -15.83 14.50
C ALA A 155 15.37 -15.31 15.73
N GLN A 156 15.40 -16.04 16.85
CA GLN A 156 14.79 -15.61 18.11
C GLN A 156 15.38 -14.29 18.62
N VAL A 157 16.71 -14.11 18.55
CA VAL A 157 17.35 -12.82 18.89
C VAL A 157 16.79 -11.69 18.02
N LEU A 158 16.67 -11.90 16.71
CA LEU A 158 16.09 -10.89 15.82
C LEU A 158 14.61 -10.62 16.13
N VAL A 159 13.83 -11.64 16.46
CA VAL A 159 12.42 -11.49 16.82
C VAL A 159 12.30 -10.63 18.07
N ASP A 160 13.10 -10.90 19.10
CA ASP A 160 13.09 -10.12 20.34
C ASP A 160 13.47 -8.65 20.09
N ASP A 161 14.49 -8.41 19.26
CA ASP A 161 14.92 -7.05 18.89
C ASP A 161 13.83 -6.27 18.14
N TYR A 162 13.20 -6.90 17.13
CA TYR A 162 12.23 -6.23 16.26
C TYR A 162 10.83 -6.14 16.88
N LYS A 163 10.42 -7.14 17.68
CA LYS A 163 9.11 -7.17 18.35
C LYS A 163 8.92 -5.90 19.18
N VAL A 164 9.95 -5.48 19.93
CA VAL A 164 9.87 -4.29 20.79
C VAL A 164 9.55 -3.03 20.00
N TRP A 165 10.09 -2.91 18.78
CA TRP A 165 9.85 -1.73 17.94
C TRP A 165 8.52 -1.81 17.19
N MET A 166 8.16 -2.97 16.64
CA MET A 166 6.95 -3.14 15.82
C MET A 166 5.67 -3.32 16.66
N TYR A 167 5.78 -3.95 17.82
CA TYR A 167 4.66 -4.31 18.68
C TYR A 167 4.94 -3.97 20.15
N PRO A 168 5.20 -2.69 20.49
CA PRO A 168 5.62 -2.28 21.84
C PRO A 168 4.59 -2.54 22.95
N PHE A 169 3.34 -2.87 22.58
CA PHE A 169 2.23 -3.10 23.52
C PHE A 169 1.67 -4.54 23.45
N ARG A 170 2.37 -5.48 22.79
CA ARG A 170 1.98 -6.91 22.72
C ARG A 170 2.99 -7.84 23.39
#